data_AF-A0A554J6B5-F1
#
_entry.id   AF-A0A554J6B5-F1
#
_cell.length_a   1.000
_cell.length_b   1.000
_cell.length_c   1.000
_cell.angle_alpha   90.00
_cell.angle_beta   90.00
_cell.angle_gamma   90.00
#
_symmetry.space_group_name_H-M   'P 1'
#
loop_
_entity.id
_entity.type
_entity.pdbx_description
1 polymer ?
#
loop_
_entity_poly.entity_id
_entity_poly.type
_entity_poly.pdbx_seq_one_letter_code
_entity_poly.pdbx_strand_id
1 'polypeptide(L)' 'MIFSDHINMADKLSLENLPDLLTVREVAEVLRVSPLTIKRWGKRGKLPAIRINSRGDRRYKK' A
#
# COMPACT_ATOMS: atom_id res chain seq x y z
N MET A 1 -23.07 4.94 -21.06
CA MET A 1 -21.84 5.53 -20.48
C MET A 1 -22.23 6.34 -19.25
N ILE A 2 -22.31 5.74 -18.06
CA ILE A 2 -21.95 6.28 -16.73
C ILE A 2 -21.76 5.03 -15.82
N PHE A 3 -20.51 4.64 -15.58
CA PHE A 3 -19.84 4.55 -14.27
C PHE A 3 -20.69 3.97 -13.12
N SER A 4 -20.37 2.75 -12.69
CA SER A 4 -19.56 2.49 -11.50
C SER A 4 -19.56 0.99 -11.25
N ASP A 5 -18.42 0.34 -11.46
CA ASP A 5 -18.20 -1.00 -10.92
C ASP A 5 -18.33 -0.88 -9.40
N HIS A 6 -19.42 -1.41 -8.85
CA HIS A 6 -19.61 -1.58 -7.42
C HIS A 6 -18.57 -2.60 -6.91
N ILE A 7 -17.33 -2.16 -6.74
CA ILE A 7 -16.33 -2.88 -5.98
C ILE A 7 -16.77 -2.80 -4.52
N ASN A 8 -17.23 -3.93 -3.97
CA ASN A 8 -17.46 -4.07 -2.54
C ASN A 8 -16.19 -3.67 -1.79
N MET A 9 -16.25 -2.60 -0.99
CA MET A 9 -15.11 -2.08 -0.24
C MET A 9 -14.53 -3.13 0.74
N ALA A 10 -15.34 -4.13 1.12
CA ALA A 10 -14.94 -5.25 1.96
C ALA A 10 -13.95 -6.21 1.27
N ASP A 11 -14.05 -6.43 -0.05
CA ASP A 11 -13.16 -7.36 -0.78
C ASP A 11 -11.74 -6.80 -0.95
N LYS A 12 -11.61 -5.46 -1.01
CA LYS A 12 -10.30 -4.78 -1.13
C LYS A 12 -9.35 -5.03 0.04
N LEU A 13 -9.87 -5.43 1.20
CA LEU A 13 -9.10 -5.58 2.44
C LEU A 13 -8.91 -7.03 2.88
N SER A 14 -9.29 -8.02 2.06
CA SER A 14 -9.03 -9.42 2.36
C SER A 14 -7.50 -9.65 2.46
N LEU A 15 -6.99 -9.75 3.69
CA LEU A 15 -5.57 -9.94 3.96
C LEU A 15 -5.03 -11.17 3.23
N GLU A 16 -5.85 -12.22 3.10
CA GLU A 16 -5.52 -13.46 2.40
C GLU A 16 -5.24 -13.28 0.90
N ASN A 17 -5.89 -12.31 0.21
CA ASN A 17 -5.72 -12.08 -1.23
C ASN A 17 -4.74 -10.95 -1.58
N LEU A 18 -4.14 -10.29 -0.58
CA LEU A 18 -3.16 -9.23 -0.84
C LEU A 18 -1.88 -9.80 -1.47
N PRO A 19 -1.32 -9.10 -2.49
CA PRO A 19 -0.05 -9.48 -3.10
C PRO A 19 1.10 -9.38 -2.10
N ASP A 20 2.18 -10.12 -2.35
CA ASP A 20 3.37 -10.13 -1.48
C ASP A 20 4.06 -8.76 -1.36
N LEU A 21 3.89 -7.89 -2.37
CA LEU A 21 4.51 -6.57 -2.43
C LEU A 21 3.47 -5.45 -2.57
N LEU A 22 3.28 -4.75 -1.47
CA LEU A 22 2.33 -3.66 -1.31
C LEU A 22 2.95 -2.31 -1.67
N THR A 23 2.16 -1.46 -2.32
CA THR A 23 2.42 -0.03 -2.49
C THR A 23 2.26 0.72 -1.17
N VAL A 24 2.72 1.97 -1.15
CA VAL A 24 2.48 2.89 -0.04
C VAL A 24 0.98 3.05 0.28
N ARG A 25 0.09 3.02 -0.73
CA ARG A 25 -1.35 3.21 -0.54
C ARG A 25 -1.99 1.97 0.09
N GLU A 26 -1.67 0.79 -0.41
CA GLU A 26 -2.21 -0.46 0.16
C GLU A 26 -1.76 -0.65 1.61
N VAL A 27 -0.49 -0.39 1.93
CA VAL A 27 -0.02 -0.42 3.34
C VAL A 27 -0.76 0.60 4.21
N ALA A 28 -1.00 1.80 3.68
CA ALA A 28 -1.72 2.84 4.38
C ALA A 28 -3.18 2.44 4.68
N GLU A 29 -3.83 1.77 3.74
CA GLU A 29 -5.18 1.22 3.91
C GLU A 29 -5.21 0.09 4.97
N VAL A 30 -4.26 -0.85 4.90
CA VAL A 30 -4.14 -1.96 5.87
C VAL A 30 -3.88 -1.44 7.29
N LEU A 31 -2.94 -0.50 7.45
CA LEU A 31 -2.57 0.06 8.76
C LEU A 31 -3.47 1.22 9.21
N ARG A 32 -4.46 1.62 8.39
CA ARG A 32 -5.39 2.73 8.65
C ARG A 32 -4.69 4.05 9.00
N VAL A 33 -3.60 4.35 8.29
CA VAL A 33 -2.85 5.60 8.44
C VAL A 33 -2.73 6.33 7.11
N SER A 34 -2.33 7.60 7.11
CA SER A 34 -2.12 8.31 5.85
C SER A 34 -0.92 7.73 5.06
N PRO A 35 -0.95 7.75 3.71
CA PRO A 35 0.21 7.43 2.88
C PRO A 35 1.46 8.27 3.22
N LEU A 36 1.28 9.49 3.72
CA LEU A 36 2.37 10.35 4.18
C LEU A 36 3.04 9.77 5.43
N THR A 37 2.27 9.19 6.34
CA THR A 37 2.79 8.50 7.53
C THR A 37 3.70 7.34 7.13
N ILE A 38 3.26 6.49 6.19
CA ILE A 38 4.07 5.40 5.65
C ILE A 38 5.37 5.92 5.02
N LYS A 39 5.31 6.97 4.20
CA LYS A 39 6.52 7.61 3.63
C LYS A 39 7.47 8.13 4.72
N ARG A 40 6.94 8.74 5.79
CA ARG A 40 7.72 9.25 6.94
C ARG A 40 8.37 8.10 7.71
N TRP A 41 7.66 7.01 7.95
CA TRP A 41 8.22 5.81 8.59
C TRP A 41 9.35 5.19 7.77
N GLY A 42 9.17 5.09 6.45
CA GLY A 42 10.25 4.63 5.57
C GLY A 42 11.48 5.55 5.58
N LYS A 43 11.30 6.88 5.61
CA LYS A 43 12.41 7.83 5.77
C LYS A 43 13.13 7.69 7.13
N ARG A 44 12.40 7.32 8.18
CA ARG A 44 12.91 7.12 9.55
C ARG A 44 13.44 5.70 9.79
N GLY A 45 13.40 4.81 8.79
CA GLY A 45 13.79 3.40 8.92
C GLY A 45 12.83 2.54 9.74
N LYS A 46 11.70 3.08 10.21
CA LYS A 46 10.71 2.35 11.02
C LYS A 46 9.91 1.32 10.22
N LEU A 47 9.81 1.54 8.91
CA LEU A 47 9.15 0.63 7.98
C LEU A 47 10.05 0.49 6.74
N PRO A 48 10.95 -0.50 6.70
CA PRO A 48 11.90 -0.67 5.62
C PRO A 48 11.17 -0.98 4.30
N ALA A 49 11.52 -0.25 3.26
CA ALA A 49 10.93 -0.41 1.93
C ALA A 49 11.96 -0.96 0.95
N ILE A 50 11.51 -1.83 0.06
CA ILE A 50 12.30 -2.33 -1.07
C ILE A 50 12.19 -1.30 -2.20
N ARG A 51 13.33 -0.85 -2.70
CA ARG A 51 13.40 -0.04 -3.92
C ARG A 51 13.39 -0.97 -5.12
N ILE A 52 12.41 -0.82 -6.01
CA ILE A 52 12.22 -1.73 -7.15
C ILE A 52 12.76 -1.19 -8.47
N ASN A 53 13.05 0.11 -8.56
CA ASN A 53 13.53 0.74 -9.77
C ASN A 53 14.41 1.98 -9.49
N SER A 54 15.02 2.50 -10.54
CA SER A 54 15.88 3.69 -10.51
C SER A 54 15.13 4.97 -10.10
N ARG A 55 13.81 5.05 -10.33
CA ARG A 55 12.95 6.15 -9.89
C ARG A 55 12.82 6.23 -8.37
N GLY A 56 13.09 5.14 -7.66
CA GLY A 56 12.96 5.05 -6.21
C GLY A 56 11.56 4.69 -5.73
N ASP A 57 10.78 4.00 -6.57
CA ASP A 57 9.49 3.44 -6.16
C ASP A 57 9.69 2.44 -5.02
N ARG A 58 8.75 2.47 -4.07
CA ARG A 58 8.83 1.71 -2.81
C ARG A 58 7.77 0.63 -2.77
N ARG A 59 8.18 -0.58 -2.43
CA ARG A 59 7.31 -1.71 -2.11
C ARG A 59 7.57 -2.20 -0.69
N TYR A 60 6.54 -2.70 -0.06
CA TYR A 60 6.56 -3.27 1.29
C TYR A 60 6.15 -4.72 1.22
N LYS A 61 6.84 -5.58 1.94
CA LYS A 61 6.41 -6.97 2.08
C LYS A 61 5.17 -7.01 2.96
N LYS A 62 4.21 -7.85 2.58
CA LYS A 62 3.08 -8.25 3.42
C LYS A 62 3.58 -8.88 4.71
#